data_AF-A0A0L8L000-F1
#
_entry.id   AF-A0A0L8L000-F1
#
_cell.length_a   1.000
_cell.length_b   1.000
_cell.length_c   1.000
_cell.angle_alpha   90.00
_cell.angle_beta   90.00
_cell.angle_gamma   90.00
#
_symmetry.space_group_name_H-M   'P 1'
#
loop_
_entity.id
_entity.type
_entity.pdbx_description
1 polymer ?
#
loop_
_entity_poly.entity_id
_entity_poly.type
_entity_poly.pdbx_seq_one_letter_code
_entity_poly.pdbx_strand_id
1 'polypeptide(L)'
;MRPRAAAGAQAKVWASPDAERPFTCPSSSWSPYPHQHDPGPFPDPLTFDPDHWEPGRAAGTRGSFLAFGDGRRECIGENFAGAELQITLATGLRT
;
A
#
# COMPACT_ATOMS: atom_id res chain seq x y z
N MET A 1 -0.89 -14.87 39.69
CA MET A 1 -1.87 -14.63 38.60
C MET A 1 -1.12 -14.14 37.38
N ARG A 2 -0.94 -14.98 36.35
CA ARG A 2 -0.22 -14.65 35.11
C ARG A 2 -1.19 -13.95 34.15
N PRO A 3 -0.86 -12.77 33.59
CA PRO A 3 -1.71 -12.09 32.63
C PRO A 3 -1.77 -12.86 31.31
N ARG A 4 -2.98 -12.94 30.77
CA ARG A 4 -3.39 -13.70 29.59
C ARG A 4 -2.89 -12.99 28.34
N ALA A 5 -2.13 -13.70 27.50
CA ALA A 5 -1.64 -13.20 26.22
C ALA A 5 -2.81 -12.76 25.32
N ALA A 6 -2.82 -11.50 24.91
CA ALA A 6 -3.68 -11.01 23.84
C ALA A 6 -3.06 -11.46 22.50
N ALA A 7 -3.67 -12.48 21.93
CA ALA A 7 -3.39 -12.92 20.57
C ALA A 7 -3.82 -11.83 19.57
N GLY A 8 -3.00 -11.61 18.53
CA GLY A 8 -3.53 -11.24 17.21
C GLY A 8 -3.33 -9.82 16.70
N ALA A 9 -2.51 -8.97 17.31
CA ALA A 9 -2.05 -7.76 16.62
C ALA A 9 -0.76 -8.09 15.87
N GLN A 10 -0.89 -8.65 14.66
CA GLN A 10 0.25 -8.74 13.75
C GLN A 10 0.59 -7.32 13.28
N ALA A 11 1.29 -6.58 14.15
CA ALA A 11 2.25 -5.60 13.71
C ALA A 11 3.24 -6.35 12.85
N LYS A 12 2.99 -6.40 11.53
CA LYS A 12 4.04 -6.70 10.58
C LYS A 12 5.03 -5.57 10.73
N VAL A 13 6.05 -5.85 11.55
CA VAL A 13 7.25 -5.05 11.67
C VAL A 13 7.81 -4.96 10.25
N TRP A 14 7.59 -3.84 9.58
CA TRP A 14 8.31 -3.51 8.35
C TRP A 14 9.68 -2.99 8.80
N ALA A 15 10.51 -3.92 9.28
CA ALA A 15 11.89 -3.62 9.65
C ALA A 15 12.70 -3.58 8.35
N SER A 16 12.95 -2.38 7.82
CA SER A 16 14.05 -2.17 6.90
C SER A 16 15.35 -2.08 7.73
N PRO A 17 16.35 -2.95 7.46
CA PRO A 17 17.57 -3.03 8.28
C PRO A 17 18.55 -1.86 8.08
N ASP A 18 18.38 -1.01 7.05
CA ASP A 18 19.46 -0.11 6.59
C ASP A 18 19.10 1.38 6.46
N ALA A 19 17.94 1.85 6.95
CA ALA A 19 17.52 3.24 6.78
C ALA A 19 17.66 4.05 8.08
N GLU A 20 18.73 4.85 8.18
CA GLU A 20 19.12 5.65 9.35
C GLU A 20 18.10 6.70 9.85
N ARG A 21 16.92 6.86 9.23
CA ARG A 21 15.73 7.40 9.92
C ARG A 21 14.48 6.71 9.37
N PRO A 22 13.83 5.82 10.13
CA PRO A 22 12.62 5.18 9.65
C PRO A 22 11.54 6.24 9.43
N PHE A 23 10.69 6.06 8.42
CA PHE A 23 9.43 6.79 8.27
C PHE A 23 8.43 6.41 9.40
N THR A 24 8.91 6.31 10.64
CA THR A 24 8.11 6.24 11.85
C THR A 24 7.38 7.57 11.96
N CYS A 25 6.14 7.60 11.45
CA CYS A 25 5.18 8.52 12.00
C CYS A 25 4.90 8.05 13.44
N PRO A 26 5.14 8.90 14.46
CA PRO A 26 4.82 8.55 15.83
C PRO A 26 3.30 8.37 15.95
N SER A 27 2.88 7.10 16.06
CA SER A 27 1.61 6.56 16.57
C SER A 27 0.24 7.10 16.09
N SER A 28 0.14 8.14 15.28
CA SER A 28 -1.19 8.70 14.89
C SER A 28 -1.32 9.26 13.48
N SER A 29 -0.24 9.35 12.70
CA SER A 29 -0.30 9.78 11.30
C SER A 29 0.04 8.61 10.39
N TRP A 30 -0.99 7.95 9.86
CA TRP A 30 -0.83 6.95 8.82
C TRP A 30 -0.87 7.69 7.48
N SER A 31 0.31 8.06 6.95
CA SER A 31 0.42 8.66 5.62
C SER A 31 0.69 7.57 4.59
N PRO A 32 -0.14 7.44 3.53
CA PRO A 32 0.09 6.47 2.46
C PRO A 32 1.29 6.84 1.58
N TYR A 33 1.64 8.13 1.50
CA TYR A 33 2.73 8.64 0.66
C TYR A 33 4.09 7.94 0.92
N PRO A 34 4.64 7.90 2.14
CA PRO A 34 5.93 7.23 2.38
C PRO A 34 5.90 5.72 2.13
N HIS A 35 4.73 5.05 2.21
CA HIS A 35 4.63 3.63 1.89
C HIS A 35 4.68 3.38 0.38
N GLN A 36 4.03 4.25 -0.40
CA GLN A 36 4.04 4.18 -1.86
C GLN A 36 5.37 4.65 -2.47
N HIS A 37 6.19 5.37 -1.71
CA HIS A 37 7.52 5.81 -2.13
C HIS A 37 8.68 5.05 -1.46
N ASP A 38 8.40 3.90 -0.82
CA ASP A 38 9.46 3.05 -0.26
C ASP A 38 10.23 2.37 -1.40
N PRO A 39 11.56 2.55 -1.50
CA PRO A 39 12.39 1.91 -2.51
C PRO A 39 12.44 0.37 -2.41
N GLY A 40 12.03 -0.22 -1.27
CA GLY A 40 11.93 -1.68 -1.14
C GLY A 40 10.93 -2.33 -2.11
N PRO A 41 9.63 -1.97 -2.03
CA PRO A 41 8.60 -2.43 -2.97
C PRO A 41 8.66 -1.70 -4.33
N PHE A 42 9.07 -0.42 -4.37
CA PHE A 42 9.08 0.39 -5.60
C PHE A 42 10.51 0.81 -5.96
N PRO A 43 11.26 0.00 -6.72
CA PRO A 43 12.57 0.38 -7.22
C PRO A 43 12.40 1.55 -8.22
N ASP A 44 12.78 2.75 -7.77
CA ASP A 44 12.50 4.06 -8.41
C ASP A 44 11.08 4.61 -8.22
N PRO A 45 10.73 5.07 -7.00
CA PRO A 45 9.37 5.48 -6.65
C PRO A 45 8.92 6.82 -7.26
N LEU A 46 9.80 7.53 -7.97
CA LEU A 46 9.48 8.80 -8.63
C LEU A 46 9.17 8.63 -10.11
N THR A 47 9.40 7.44 -10.66
CA THR A 47 9.12 7.11 -12.05
C THR A 47 7.76 6.44 -12.18
N PHE A 48 6.98 6.87 -13.17
CA PHE A 48 5.74 6.19 -13.54
C PHE A 48 6.05 4.96 -14.38
N ASP A 49 6.11 3.79 -13.74
CA ASP A 49 6.25 2.48 -14.38
C ASP A 49 4.91 1.73 -14.29
N PRO A 50 4.12 1.50 -15.34
CA PRO A 50 2.89 0.71 -15.25
C PRO A 50 3.13 -0.80 -15.08
N ASP A 51 4.32 -1.29 -15.44
CA ASP A 51 4.63 -2.72 -15.55
C ASP A 51 4.87 -3.37 -14.17
N HIS A 52 4.97 -2.58 -13.09
CA HIS A 52 5.10 -3.13 -11.74
C HIS A 52 3.85 -3.88 -11.25
N TRP A 53 2.72 -3.71 -11.95
CA TRP A 53 1.47 -4.43 -11.68
C TRP A 53 1.36 -5.77 -12.43
N GLU A 54 2.34 -6.12 -13.27
CA GLU A 54 2.32 -7.38 -14.00
C GLU A 54 2.45 -8.61 -13.09
N PRO A 55 1.89 -9.76 -13.51
CA PRO A 55 2.10 -11.03 -12.82
C PRO A 55 3.59 -11.33 -12.66
N GLY A 56 4.05 -11.53 -11.42
CA GLY A 56 5.46 -11.80 -11.09
C GLY A 56 6.21 -10.62 -10.47
N ARG A 57 5.86 -9.37 -10.82
CA ARG A 57 6.41 -8.16 -10.18
C ARG A 57 5.48 -7.61 -9.08
N ALA A 58 4.17 -7.81 -9.23
CA ALA A 58 3.16 -7.26 -8.34
C ALA A 58 3.12 -7.85 -6.91
N ALA A 59 3.74 -9.00 -6.66
CA ALA A 59 3.65 -9.68 -5.36
C ALA A 59 4.29 -8.87 -4.22
N GLY A 60 5.34 -8.11 -4.52
CA GLY A 60 6.01 -7.24 -3.54
C GLY A 60 5.36 -5.86 -3.36
N THR A 61 4.59 -5.39 -4.35
CA THR A 61 4.04 -4.02 -4.38
C THR A 61 2.65 -3.91 -3.77
N ARG A 62 1.84 -4.98 -3.81
CA ARG A 62 0.44 -4.98 -3.36
C ARG A 62 0.25 -4.59 -1.90
N GLY A 63 1.16 -4.99 -1.01
CA GLY A 63 1.09 -4.67 0.41
C GLY A 63 1.37 -3.21 0.74
N SER A 64 1.98 -2.47 -0.19
CA SER A 64 2.34 -1.05 -0.02
C SER A 64 1.42 -0.12 -0.79
N PHE A 65 0.42 -0.66 -1.50
CA PHE A 65 -0.57 0.11 -2.22
C PHE A 65 -1.78 0.45 -1.35
N LEU A 66 -1.77 1.65 -0.79
CA LEU A 66 -2.72 2.06 0.25
C LEU A 66 -3.62 3.23 -0.20
N ALA A 67 -3.87 3.33 -1.51
CA ALA A 67 -4.66 4.44 -2.08
C ALA A 67 -6.10 4.48 -1.55
N PHE A 68 -6.69 3.32 -1.26
CA PHE A 68 -8.03 3.18 -0.70
C PHE A 68 -8.02 2.90 0.81
N GLY A 69 -6.86 3.02 1.47
CA GLY A 69 -6.64 2.54 2.82
C GLY A 69 -6.41 1.02 2.86
N ASP A 70 -6.40 0.46 4.07
CA ASP A 70 -6.26 -0.97 4.32
C ASP A 70 -6.99 -1.34 5.62
N GLY A 71 -7.39 -2.62 5.73
CA GLY A 71 -8.05 -3.19 6.89
C GLY A 71 -9.52 -2.78 7.05
N ARG A 72 -10.02 -2.80 8.29
CA ARG A 72 -11.46 -2.62 8.59
C ARG A 72 -12.04 -1.24 8.27
N ARG A 73 -11.18 -0.30 7.87
CA ARG A 73 -11.54 1.09 7.54
C ARG A 73 -11.12 1.44 6.10
N GLU A 74 -10.87 0.43 5.28
CA GLU A 74 -10.69 0.60 3.84
C GLU A 74 -11.92 1.27 3.21
N CYS A 75 -11.72 1.87 2.04
CA CYS A 75 -12.78 2.50 1.29
C CYS A 75 -13.82 1.45 0.88
N ILE A 76 -15.04 1.57 1.40
CA ILE A 76 -16.18 0.73 1.00
C ILE A 76 -16.46 0.82 -0.51
N GLY A 77 -16.06 1.92 -1.14
CA GLY A 77 -16.22 2.19 -2.56
C GLY A 77 -15.05 1.73 -3.44
N GLU A 78 -14.04 1.02 -2.92
CA GLU A 78 -12.87 0.60 -3.71
C GLU A 78 -13.27 -0.14 -5.00
N ASN A 79 -14.15 -1.14 -4.89
CA ASN A 79 -14.62 -1.91 -6.03
C ASN A 79 -15.39 -1.05 -7.05
N PHE A 80 -16.18 -0.09 -6.55
CA PHE A 80 -16.94 0.82 -7.38
C PHE A 80 -16.01 1.79 -8.12
N ALA A 81 -15.07 2.41 -7.41
CA ALA A 81 -14.07 3.30 -7.99
C ALA A 81 -13.19 2.57 -9.02
N GLY A 82 -12.80 1.32 -8.74
CA GLY A 82 -12.07 0.49 -9.68
C GLY A 82 -12.84 0.27 -10.99
N ALA A 83 -14.14 -0.07 -10.91
CA ALA A 83 -14.97 -0.23 -12.09
C ALA A 83 -15.14 1.08 -12.88
N GLU A 84 -15.38 2.20 -12.19
CA GLU A 84 -15.55 3.51 -12.81
C GLU A 84 -14.26 3.99 -13.50
N LEU A 85 -13.09 3.80 -12.89
CA LEU A 85 -11.80 4.11 -13.51
C LEU A 85 -11.58 3.31 -14.79
N GLN A 86 -11.88 2.00 -14.77
CA GLN A 86 -11.71 1.14 -15.95
C GLN A 86 -12.63 1.57 -17.10
N ILE A 87 -13.89 1.88 -16.80
CA ILE A 87 -14.86 2.38 -17.80
C ILE A 87 -14.41 3.73 -18.37
N THR A 88 -13.99 4.65 -17.50
CA THR A 88 -13.53 5.99 -17.89
C THR A 88 -12.29 5.91 -18.77
N LEU A 89 -11.31 5.08 -18.39
CA LEU A 89 -10.10 4.86 -19.17
C LEU A 89 -10.41 4.22 -20.53
N ALA A 90 -11.24 3.17 -20.56
CA ALA A 90 -11.62 2.50 -21.80
C ALA A 90 -12.41 3.42 -22.73
N THR A 91 -13.27 4.29 -22.18
CA THR A 91 -14.04 5.26 -22.96
C THR A 91 -13.16 6.38 -23.49
N GLY A 92 -12.28 6.93 -22.64
CA GLY A 92 -11.39 8.03 -23.00
C GLY A 92 -10.26 7.65 -23.97
N LEU A 93 -9.78 6.40 -23.93
CA LEU A 93 -8.79 5.90 -24.91
C LEU A 93 -9.42 5.46 -26.24
N ARG A 94 -10.74 5.27 -26.28
CA ARG A 94 -11.46 4.82 -27.49
C ARG A 94 -11.84 5.98 -28.41
N THR A 95 -11.92 7.20 -27.89
CA THR A 95 -12.15 8.43 -28.67
C THR A 95 -10.88 8.88 -29.36
#